data_AF-A0AAV4G5L1-F1
#
_entry.id   AF-A0AAV4G5L1-F1
#
_cell.length_a   1.000
_cell.length_b   1.000
_cell.length_c   1.000
_cell.angle_alpha   90.00
_cell.angle_beta   90.00
_cell.angle_gamma   90.00
#
_symmetry.space_group_name_H-M   'P 1'
#
loop_
_entity.id
_entity.type
_entity.pdbx_description
1 polymer ?
#
loop_
_entity_poly.entity_id
_entity_poly.type
_entity_poly.pdbx_seq_one_letter_code
_entity_poly.pdbx_strand_id
1 'polypeptide(L)'
;MKYEDARENFPDAIRKLADFINTHLTEDQVQDIAKSVNFDAMKKRFESLPTSKLVRKGQVGDWKNWLTEEQSAELDRRSERLKGTLFETRCEL
;
A
#
# COMPACT_ATOMS: atom_id res chain seq x y z
N MET A 1 -5.33 1.77 -8.91
CA MET A 1 -5.26 1.84 -7.44
C MET A 1 -3.88 1.35 -7.04
N LYS A 2 -3.10 2.19 -6.37
CA LYS A 2 -1.73 1.87 -5.93
C LYS A 2 -1.73 1.51 -4.44
N TYR A 3 -0.63 0.95 -3.96
CA TYR A 3 -0.50 0.59 -2.54
C TYR A 3 -0.51 1.85 -1.66
N GLU A 4 0.12 2.92 -2.15
CA GLU A 4 0.20 4.22 -1.49
C GLU A 4 -1.18 4.84 -1.31
N ASP A 5 -2.03 4.82 -2.35
CA ASP A 5 -3.40 5.31 -2.29
C ASP A 5 -4.23 4.58 -1.21
N ALA A 6 -4.07 3.25 -1.15
CA ALA A 6 -4.76 2.42 -0.16
C ALA A 6 -4.24 2.68 1.27
N ARG A 7 -2.94 2.95 1.42
CA ARG A 7 -2.33 3.24 2.72
C ARG A 7 -2.72 4.62 3.24
N GLU A 8 -2.89 5.61 2.36
CA GLU A 8 -3.34 6.96 2.67
C GLU A 8 -4.83 6.97 3.04
N ASN A 9 -5.68 6.29 2.27
CA ASN A 9 -7.12 6.25 2.52
C ASN A 9 -7.73 4.87 2.19
N PHE A 10 -7.74 3.98 3.19
CA PHE A 10 -8.34 2.65 3.08
C PHE A 10 -9.85 2.70 2.77
N PRO A 11 -10.69 3.53 3.43
CA PRO A 11 -12.10 3.64 3.09
C PRO A 11 -12.37 3.94 1.62
N ASP A 12 -11.63 4.89 1.03
CA ASP A 12 -11.80 5.23 -0.40
C ASP A 12 -11.36 4.10 -1.32
N ALA A 13 -10.29 3.38 -0.96
CA ALA A 13 -9.87 2.19 -1.70
C ALA A 13 -10.93 1.07 -1.62
N ILE A 14 -11.54 0.87 -0.45
CA ILE A 14 -12.62 -0.11 -0.26
C ILE A 14 -13.85 0.27 -1.08
N ARG A 15 -14.25 1.54 -1.11
CA ARG A 15 -15.37 2.02 -1.95
C ARG A 15 -15.10 1.78 -3.43
N LYS A 16 -13.93 2.18 -3.93
CA LYS A 16 -13.52 1.94 -5.33
C LYS A 16 -13.51 0.46 -5.69
N LEU A 17 -13.10 -0.41 -4.76
CA LEU A 17 -13.15 -1.87 -4.95
C LEU A 17 -14.60 -2.38 -4.96
N ALA A 18 -15.44 -1.89 -4.04
CA ALA A 18 -16.85 -2.25 -3.96
C ALA A 18 -17.61 -1.87 -5.24
N ASP A 19 -17.36 -0.68 -5.77
CA ASP A 19 -17.89 -0.22 -7.06
C ASP A 19 -17.42 -1.12 -8.21
N PHE A 20 -16.13 -1.49 -8.23
CA PHE A 20 -15.56 -2.36 -9.26
C PHE A 20 -16.19 -3.76 -9.29
N ILE A 21 -16.51 -4.31 -8.11
CA ILE A 21 -17.16 -5.62 -7.97
C ILE A 21 -18.70 -5.53 -7.94
N ASN A 22 -19.28 -4.33 -8.15
CA ASN A 22 -20.72 -4.05 -8.08
C ASN A 22 -21.38 -4.50 -6.77
N THR A 23 -20.70 -4.33 -5.63
CA THR A 23 -21.24 -4.65 -4.31
C THR A 23 -21.61 -3.37 -3.58
N HIS A 24 -22.78 -3.37 -2.93
CA HIS A 24 -23.25 -2.27 -2.10
C HIS A 24 -22.78 -2.50 -0.67
N LEU A 25 -21.93 -1.62 -0.17
CA LEU A 25 -21.49 -1.60 1.23
C LEU A 25 -22.06 -0.36 1.92
N THR A 26 -22.50 -0.51 3.16
CA THR A 26 -22.83 0.64 4.00
C THR A 26 -21.55 1.31 4.51
N GLU A 27 -21.65 2.58 4.90
CA GLU A 27 -20.49 3.30 5.44
C GLU A 27 -19.91 2.61 6.69
N ASP A 28 -20.77 2.07 7.56
CA ASP A 28 -20.34 1.31 8.74
C ASP A 28 -19.53 0.05 8.35
N GLN A 29 -19.96 -0.68 7.31
CA GLN A 29 -19.23 -1.85 6.81
C GLN A 29 -17.87 -1.44 6.23
N VAL A 30 -17.80 -0.32 5.50
CA VAL A 30 -16.53 0.20 4.97
C VAL A 30 -15.56 0.52 6.11
N GLN A 31 -16.03 1.17 7.17
CA GLN A 31 -15.21 1.51 8.34
C GLN A 31 -14.74 0.26 9.10
N ASP A 32 -15.61 -0.74 9.27
CA ASP A 32 -15.26 -1.99 9.96
C ASP A 32 -14.28 -2.85 9.16
N ILE A 33 -14.43 -2.89 7.83
CA ILE A 33 -13.46 -3.51 6.94
C ILE A 33 -12.14 -2.75 7.04
N ALA A 34 -12.13 -1.42 6.94
CA ALA A 34 -10.92 -0.60 7.04
C ALA A 34 -10.15 -0.84 8.34
N LYS A 35 -10.85 -0.98 9.47
CA LYS A 35 -10.23 -1.33 10.76
C LYS A 35 -9.63 -2.73 10.75
N SER A 36 -10.31 -3.69 10.13
CA SER A 36 -9.92 -5.10 10.09
C SER A 36 -8.75 -5.38 9.14
N VAL A 37 -8.68 -4.65 8.02
CA VAL A 37 -7.60 -4.78 7.03
C VAL A 37 -6.39 -3.89 7.35
N ASN A 38 -6.42 -3.18 8.47
CA ASN A 38 -5.28 -2.37 8.89
C ASN A 38 -4.04 -3.26 9.13
N PHE A 39 -2.86 -2.67 8.92
CA PHE A 39 -1.59 -3.39 9.03
C PHE A 39 -1.35 -4.03 10.40
N ASP A 40 -1.67 -3.35 11.51
CA ASP A 40 -1.51 -3.86 12.87
C ASP A 40 -2.46 -5.04 13.16
N ALA A 41 -3.70 -4.96 12.68
CA ALA A 41 -4.68 -6.04 12.78
C ALA A 41 -4.22 -7.27 11.98
N MET A 42 -3.75 -7.06 10.75
CA MET A 42 -3.15 -8.12 9.94
C MET A 42 -1.89 -8.69 10.60
N LYS A 43 -0.99 -7.86 11.10
CA LYS A 43 0.24 -8.30 11.76
C LYS A 43 -0.04 -9.20 12.95
N LYS A 44 -0.98 -8.82 13.82
CA LYS A 44 -1.43 -9.66 14.95
C LYS A 44 -2.01 -11.00 14.48
N ARG A 45 -2.81 -11.01 13.40
CA ARG A 45 -3.38 -12.25 12.85
C ARG A 45 -2.32 -13.22 12.32
N PHE A 46 -1.23 -12.70 11.77
CA PHE A 46 -0.15 -13.50 11.20
C PHE A 46 0.98 -13.80 12.20
N GLU A 47 0.98 -13.20 13.38
CA GLU A 47 2.04 -13.32 14.39
C GLU A 47 2.25 -14.78 14.86
N SER A 48 1.17 -15.54 14.99
CA SER A 48 1.19 -16.94 15.41
C SER A 48 1.47 -17.92 14.26
N LEU A 49 1.54 -17.44 13.01
CA LEU A 49 1.77 -18.28 11.84
C LEU A 49 3.26 -18.32 11.47
N PRO A 50 3.76 -19.41 10.87
CA PRO A 50 5.12 -19.48 10.34
C PRO A 50 5.44 -18.39 9.29
N THR A 51 4.38 -17.80 8.72
CA THR A 51 4.42 -16.72 7.73
C THR A 51 4.45 -15.32 8.36
N SER A 52 4.61 -15.18 9.67
CA SER A 52 4.72 -13.89 10.36
C SER A 52 5.80 -12.97 9.75
N LYS A 53 6.89 -13.56 9.26
CA LYS A 53 7.98 -12.84 8.56
C LYS A 53 7.57 -12.18 7.24
N LEU A 54 6.45 -12.58 6.64
CA LEU A 54 5.91 -11.93 5.43
C LEU A 54 5.35 -10.54 5.74
N VAL A 55 4.88 -10.31 6.98
CA VAL A 55 4.30 -9.03 7.43
C VAL A 55 5.37 -8.19 8.13
N ARG A 56 6.26 -7.57 7.35
CA ARG A 56 7.47 -6.92 7.87
C ARG A 56 7.25 -5.52 8.47
N LYS A 57 6.91 -4.53 7.64
CA LYS A 57 6.74 -3.12 8.06
C LYS A 57 5.47 -2.43 7.55
N GLY A 58 5.00 -2.78 6.34
CA GLY A 58 3.77 -2.20 5.77
C GLY A 58 3.80 -0.68 5.65
N GLN A 59 4.95 -0.13 5.29
CA GLN A 59 5.15 1.32 5.17
C GLN A 59 5.68 1.67 3.78
N VAL A 60 5.19 2.78 3.24
CA VAL A 60 5.72 3.42 2.04
C VAL A 60 7.02 4.15 2.41
N GLY A 61 8.03 4.12 1.54
CA GLY A 61 9.29 4.81 1.77
C GLY A 61 10.36 4.03 2.54
N ASP A 62 10.13 2.76 2.92
CA ASP A 62 11.16 1.98 3.65
C ASP A 62 12.47 1.81 2.86
N TRP A 63 12.44 1.97 1.55
CA TRP A 63 13.62 1.92 0.67
C TRP A 63 14.70 2.92 1.08
N LYS A 64 14.34 4.07 1.67
CA LYS A 64 15.27 5.08 2.19
C LYS A 64 16.19 4.56 3.29
N ASN A 65 15.79 3.50 4.00
CA ASN A 65 16.60 2.88 5.05
C ASN A 65 17.66 1.92 4.50
N TRP A 66 17.63 1.59 3.21
CA TRP A 66 18.47 0.56 2.60
C TRP A 66 19.32 1.06 1.44
N LEU A 67 18.87 2.11 0.75
CA LEU A 67 19.57 2.68 -0.39
C LEU A 67 20.44 3.86 0.06
N THR A 68 21.67 3.91 -0.45
CA THR A 68 22.49 5.12 -0.36
C THR A 68 21.95 6.20 -1.31
N GLU A 69 22.34 7.46 -1.09
CA GLU A 69 21.95 8.56 -1.97
C GLU A 69 22.34 8.32 -3.43
N GLU A 70 23.54 7.78 -3.66
CA GLU A 70 24.05 7.42 -5.00
C GLU A 70 23.18 6.34 -5.67
N GLN A 71 22.76 5.33 -4.91
CA GLN A 71 21.90 4.25 -5.41
C GLN A 71 20.48 4.76 -5.70
N SER A 72 19.94 5.63 -4.83
CA SER A 72 18.66 6.29 -5.06
C SER A 72 18.68 7.12 -6.34
N ALA A 73 19.71 7.95 -6.53
CA ALA A 73 19.84 8.81 -7.70
C ALA A 73 19.93 8.02 -9.02
N GLU A 74 20.65 6.89 -9.03
CA GLU A 74 20.70 6.01 -10.20
C GLU A 74 19.33 5.34 -10.48
N LEU A 75 18.58 4.97 -9.45
CA LEU A 75 17.22 4.44 -9.63
C LEU A 75 16.25 5.51 -10.15
N ASP A 76 16.34 6.75 -9.66
CA ASP A 76 15.56 7.87 -10.15
C ASP A 76 15.85 8.12 -11.63
N ARG A 77 17.13 8.12 -12.01
CA ARG A 77 17.56 8.24 -13.41
C ARG A 77 17.02 7.10 -14.28
N ARG A 78 17.05 5.85 -13.81
CA ARG A 78 16.48 4.71 -14.55
C ARG A 78 14.97 4.78 -14.68
N SER A 79 14.31 5.35 -13.68
CA SER A 79 12.85 5.51 -13.63
C SER A 79 12.35 6.55 -14.63
N GLU A 80 13.23 7.42 -15.17
CA GLU A 80 12.86 8.36 -16.22
C GLU A 80 12.29 7.69 -17.47
N ARG A 81 12.71 6.46 -17.77
CA ARG A 81 12.14 5.67 -18.89
C ARG A 81 10.65 5.37 -18.70
N LEU A 82 10.14 5.43 -17.48
CA LEU A 82 8.73 5.18 -17.16
C LEU A 82 7.87 6.45 -17.29
N LYS A 83 8.50 7.64 -17.39
CA LYS A 83 7.78 8.90 -17.62
C LYS A 83 7.03 8.83 -18.96
N GLY A 84 5.74 9.13 -18.95
CA GLY A 84 4.86 9.04 -20.12
C GLY A 84 4.18 7.68 -20.33
N THR A 85 4.43 6.70 -19.47
CA THR A 85 3.60 5.49 -19.39
C THR A 85 2.38 5.73 -18.50
N LEU A 86 1.41 4.81 -18.52
CA LEU A 86 0.27 4.83 -17.59
C LEU A 86 0.68 4.57 -16.12
N PHE A 87 1.96 4.30 -15.85
CA PHE A 87 2.47 3.99 -14.53
C PHE A 87 3.19 5.20 -13.93
N GLU A 88 2.51 5.90 -13.02
CA GLU A 88 3.11 6.95 -12.20
C GLU A 88 3.53 6.38 -10.85
N THR A 89 4.81 6.54 -10.48
CA THR A 89 5.33 6.11 -9.18
C THR A 89 5.03 7.17 -8.11
N ARG A 90 4.51 6.74 -6.95
CA ARG A 90 4.49 7.56 -5.73
C ARG A 90 5.39 6.87 -4.71
N CYS A 91 6.56 7.45 -4.45
CA CYS A 91 7.58 6.82 -3.59
C CYS A 91 7.45 7.21 -2.11
N GLU A 92 6.55 8.16 -1.81
CA GLU A 92 6.34 8.81 -0.51
C GLU A 92 4.85 9.10 -0.29
N LEU A 93 4.39 9.00 0.96
CA LEU A 93 3.04 9.39 1.36
C LEU A 93 3.00 10.87 1.69
#